data_AF-A0A2K8XIE0-F1
#
_entry.id   AF-A0A2K8XIE0-F1
#
_cell.length_a   1.000
_cell.length_b   1.000
_cell.length_c   1.000
_cell.angle_alpha   90.00
_cell.angle_beta   90.00
_cell.angle_gamma   90.00
#
_symmetry.space_group_name_H-M   'P 1'
#
loop_
_entity.id
_entity.type
_entity.pdbx_description
1 polymer ?
#
loop_
_entity_poly.entity_id
_entity_poly.type
_entity_poly.pdbx_seq_one_letter_code
_entity_poly.pdbx_strand_id
1 'polypeptide(L)' 'MGWLLGNGNTLRIKATKQSKDHVYVKSVSVNGRVLKDNVLSHKDIIGGGEIVFEMHNLY' A
#
# COMPACT_ATOMS: atom_id res chain seq x y z
N MET A 1 0.42 1.12 -10.39
CA MET A 1 1.42 0.32 -11.13
C MET A 1 1.67 -0.94 -10.34
N GLY A 2 1.68 -2.13 -10.96
CA GLY A 2 1.94 -3.40 -10.28
C GLY A 2 3.42 -3.77 -10.37
N TRP A 3 3.98 -4.34 -9.30
CA TRP A 3 5.35 -4.88 -9.29
C TRP A 3 5.29 -6.40 -9.36
N LEU A 4 6.09 -6.97 -10.25
CA LEU A 4 6.33 -8.42 -10.34
C LEU A 4 7.34 -8.81 -9.26
N LEU A 5 6.92 -9.72 -8.38
CA LEU A 5 7.82 -10.34 -7.42
C LEU A 5 8.57 -11.48 -8.14
N GLY A 6 9.83 -11.71 -7.77
CA GLY A 6 10.73 -12.68 -8.43
C GLY A 6 10.24 -14.13 -8.44
N ASN A 7 9.11 -14.43 -7.79
CA ASN A 7 8.43 -15.72 -7.73
C ASN A 7 7.18 -15.80 -8.63
N GLY A 8 6.89 -14.79 -9.46
CA GLY A 8 5.73 -14.75 -10.35
C GLY A 8 4.45 -14.19 -9.71
N ASN A 9 4.47 -13.89 -8.41
CA ASN A 9 3.38 -13.20 -7.74
C ASN A 9 3.38 -11.71 -8.09
N THR A 10 2.19 -11.08 -8.15
CA THR A 10 2.07 -9.65 -8.39
C THR A 10 1.66 -8.93 -7.12
N LEU A 11 2.40 -7.88 -6.77
CA LEU A 11 1.99 -6.93 -5.74
C LEU A 11 1.42 -5.67 -6.41
N ARG A 12 0.17 -5.35 -6.12
CA ARG A 12 -0.49 -4.14 -6.59
C ARG A 12 -0.42 -3.06 -5.53
N ILE A 13 0.02 -1.87 -5.93
CA ILE A 13 0.04 -0.71 -5.05
C ILE A 13 -0.96 0.32 -5.58
N LYS A 14 -1.89 0.73 -4.72
CA LYS A 14 -2.93 1.72 -5.01
C LYS A 14 -2.87 2.86 -4.01
N ALA A 15 -2.78 4.09 -4.52
CA ALA A 15 -2.97 5.30 -3.71
C ALA A 15 -4.37 5.85 -4.00
N THR A 16 -5.23 5.87 -2.99
CA THR A 16 -6.60 6.37 -3.08
C THR A 16 -6.65 7.82 -2.64
N LYS A 17 -7.45 8.64 -3.33
CA LYS A 17 -7.57 10.09 -3.09
C LYS A 17 -6.28 10.89 -3.31
N GLN A 18 -5.28 10.32 -4.00
CA GLN A 18 -4.05 11.05 -4.35
C GLN A 18 -4.38 12.26 -5.23
N SER A 19 -3.95 13.43 -4.81
CA SER A 19 -4.00 14.67 -5.60
C SER A 19 -2.78 15.53 -5.27
N LYS A 20 -2.68 16.72 -5.87
CA LYS A 20 -1.62 17.68 -5.50
C LYS A 20 -1.70 18.13 -4.04
N ASP A 21 -2.90 18.07 -3.44
CA ASP A 21 -3.16 18.52 -2.08
C ASP A 21 -3.20 17.35 -1.07
N HIS A 22 -3.44 16.12 -1.55
CA HIS A 22 -3.57 14.93 -0.71
C HIS A 22 -2.30 14.09 -0.83
N VAL A 23 -1.25 14.51 -0.12
CA VAL A 23 0.10 13.90 -0.18
C VAL A 23 0.47 13.12 1.08
N TYR A 24 -0.33 13.19 2.14
CA TYR A 24 -0.08 12.50 3.40
C TYR A 24 -0.78 11.15 3.45
N VAL A 25 -0.12 10.15 4.05
CA VAL A 25 -0.73 8.84 4.26
C VAL A 25 -1.56 8.89 5.54
N LYS A 26 -2.87 8.68 5.41
CA LYS A 26 -3.79 8.53 6.54
C LYS A 26 -3.85 7.10 7.06
N SER A 27 -3.87 6.14 6.14
CA SER A 27 -3.89 4.71 6.49
C SER A 27 -3.25 3.87 5.39
N VAL A 28 -2.73 2.71 5.77
CA VAL A 28 -2.23 1.70 4.84
C VAL A 28 -2.89 0.38 5.17
N SER A 29 -3.38 -0.32 4.16
CA SER A 29 -3.85 -1.70 4.31
C SER A 29 -3.12 -2.64 3.36
N VAL A 30 -2.87 -3.86 3.85
CA VAL A 30 -2.19 -4.93 3.12
C VAL A 30 -3.14 -6.11 3.10
N ASN A 31 -3.57 -6.52 1.91
CA ASN A 31 -4.53 -7.61 1.73
C ASN A 31 -5.78 -7.45 2.62
N GLY A 32 -6.27 -6.20 2.74
CA GLY A 32 -7.45 -5.83 3.53
C GLY A 32 -7.20 -5.63 5.03
N ARG A 33 -5.99 -5.84 5.54
CA ARG A 33 -5.64 -5.62 6.95
C ARG A 33 -4.93 -4.28 7.13
N VAL A 34 -5.47 -3.43 8.00
CA VAL A 34 -4.86 -2.13 8.32
C VAL A 34 -3.56 -2.35 9.09
N LEU A 35 -2.48 -1.75 8.59
CA LEU A 35 -1.20 -1.70 9.29
C LEU A 35 -1.32 -0.76 10.49
N LYS A 36 -0.91 -1.26 11.66
CA LYS A 36 -0.80 -0.43 12.88
C LYS A 36 0.53 0.31 12.94
N ASP A 37 1.57 -0.29 12.38
CA ASP A 37 2.92 0.26 12.31
C ASP A 37 3.26 0.71 10.89
N ASN A 38 4.33 1.47 10.75
CA ASN A 38 4.84 1.96 9.48
C ASN A 38 5.86 1.01 8.83
N VAL A 39 5.92 -0.24 9.26
CA VAL A 39 6.88 -1.26 8.79
C VAL A 39 6.13 -2.40 8.12
N LEU A 40 6.58 -2.75 6.92
CA LEU A 40 6.13 -3.91 6.15
C LEU A 40 7.22 -4.96 6.16
N SER A 41 6.92 -6.17 6.63
CA SER A 41 7.88 -7.28 6.54
C SER A 41 7.85 -7.91 5.14
N HIS A 42 8.96 -8.48 4.71
CA HIS A 42 9.03 -9.20 3.44
C HIS A 42 7.99 -10.34 3.35
N LYS A 43 7.67 -10.97 4.49
CA LYS A 43 6.67 -12.06 4.57
C LYS A 43 5.25 -11.58 4.28
N ASP A 44 4.94 -10.30 4.53
CA ASP A 44 3.60 -9.75 4.32
C ASP A 44 3.27 -9.57 2.83
N ILE A 45 4.30 -9.50 1.97
CA ILE A 45 4.15 -9.16 0.55
C ILE A 45 4.64 -10.24 -0.41
N ILE A 46 5.41 -11.24 0.05
CA ILE A 46 5.99 -12.29 -0.81
C ILE A 46 4.93 -13.14 -1.55
N GLY A 47 3.72 -13.24 -0.99
CA GLY A 47 2.57 -13.88 -1.63
C GLY A 47 1.90 -13.04 -2.73
N GLY A 48 2.36 -11.81 -2.97
CA GLY A 48 1.66 -10.83 -3.79
C GLY A 48 0.45 -10.22 -3.06
N GLY A 49 -0.51 -9.73 -3.85
CA GLY A 49 -1.75 -9.15 -3.34
C GLY A 49 -1.81 -7.63 -3.52
N GLU A 50 -2.43 -6.92 -2.59
CA GLU A 50 -2.68 -5.48 -2.72
C GLU A 50 -2.27 -4.69 -1.47
N ILE A 51 -1.60 -3.56 -1.71
CA ILE A 51 -1.37 -2.51 -0.73
C ILE A 51 -2.17 -1.27 -1.14
N VAL A 52 -3.00 -0.79 -0.23
CA VAL A 52 -3.82 0.41 -0.44
C VAL A 52 -3.38 1.49 0.55
N PHE A 53 -2.95 2.62 0.00
CA PHE A 53 -2.69 3.86 0.73
C PHE A 53 -3.92 4.76 0.64
N GLU A 54 -4.46 5.17 1.78
CA GLU A 54 -5.44 6.26 1.85
C GLU A 54 -4.70 7.59 2.02
N MET A 55 -4.84 8.48 1.04
CA MET A 55 -4.17 9.77 1.04
C MET A 55 -5.06 10.85 1.66
N HIS A 56 -4.43 11.86 2.28
CA HIS A 56 -5.08 12.96 3.00
C HIS A 56 -4.27 14.26 2.87
N ASN A 57 -4.93 15.39 3.11
CA ASN A 57 -4.29 16.72 3.25
C ASN A 57 -3.81 16.93 4.70
N LEU A 58 -2.93 17.88 4.99
CA LEU A 58 -2.49 18.18 6.36
C LEU A 58 -3.47 19.05 7.18
N TYR A 59 -4.63 19.38 6.62
CA TYR A 59 -5.63 20.29 7.20
C TYR A 59 -7.02 19.68 7.13
#